data_AF-A0A9X8BQF8-F1
#
_entry.id   AF-A0A9X8BQF8-F1
#
_cell.length_a   1.000
_cell.length_b   1.000
_cell.length_c   1.000
_cell.angle_alpha   90.00
_cell.angle_beta   90.00
_cell.angle_gamma   90.00
#
_symmetry.space_group_name_H-M   'P 1'
#
loop_
_entity.id
_entity.type
_entity.pdbx_description
1 polymer ?
#
loop_
_entity_poly.entity_id
_entity_poly.type
_entity_poly.pdbx_seq_one_letter_code
_entity_poly.pdbx_strand_id
1 'polypeptide(L)'
;MNYPSHAVFSVHYIGLNLKKGVTAGDFEQFARERGVQIPAYPGWRWTLLKGLRGERENEYLMLYEAPDAQQYARYVTASGEQTAEAQQFWQQHPQALALIAEWKTFATFAELPTIFTTYSLVAENTHSSLPDGPNYQAKAGQETVARVVGFHNLALRAGVLPQTFEKFITDNIHRVEDYPGWKFHMLKGQGGNRLDQYAVMLEIESLASLNAFHPGLDVSTEKSLAFVAAHQDTERMYDEWRTLASFSGAPQLYTDYLAIAGNAG
;
A
#
# COMPACT_ATOMS: atom_id res chain seq x y z
N MET A 1 18.06 -18.91 3.92
CA MET A 1 18.20 -17.61 4.61
C MET A 1 16.87 -17.35 5.29
N ASN A 2 16.83 -17.29 6.63
CA ASN A 2 15.63 -16.90 7.36
C ASN A 2 15.49 -15.38 7.21
N TYR A 3 14.62 -14.94 6.31
CA TYR A 3 14.19 -13.55 6.33
C TYR A 3 13.50 -13.30 7.68
N PRO A 4 13.77 -12.18 8.37
CA PRO A 4 13.02 -11.85 9.57
C PRO A 4 11.53 -11.74 9.21
N SER A 5 10.67 -12.09 10.16
CA SER A 5 9.21 -12.12 10.00
C SER A 5 8.68 -10.70 9.82
N HIS A 6 8.61 -10.24 8.57
CA HIS A 6 8.13 -8.91 8.22
C HIS A 6 6.84 -8.99 7.44
N ALA A 7 6.03 -7.93 7.55
CA ALA A 7 4.76 -7.80 6.86
C ALA A 7 4.89 -8.07 5.35
N VAL A 8 3.85 -8.71 4.81
CA VAL A 8 3.68 -8.91 3.37
C VAL A 8 2.50 -8.08 2.91
N PHE A 9 2.73 -7.28 1.87
CA PHE A 9 1.71 -6.43 1.28
C PHE A 9 1.27 -7.02 -0.05
N SER A 10 -0.04 -7.20 -0.28
CA SER A 10 -0.57 -7.63 -1.57
C SER A 10 -1.48 -6.55 -2.12
N VAL A 11 -1.17 -6.06 -3.31
CA VAL A 11 -1.97 -5.02 -3.98
C VAL A 11 -2.70 -5.61 -5.17
N HIS A 12 -3.98 -5.28 -5.32
CA HIS A 12 -4.82 -5.74 -6.42
C HIS A 12 -5.53 -4.55 -7.06
N TYR A 13 -5.47 -4.45 -8.38
CA TYR A 13 -6.15 -3.37 -9.09
C TYR A 13 -7.64 -3.67 -9.25
N ILE A 14 -8.47 -2.71 -8.86
CA ILE A 14 -9.92 -2.85 -8.79
C ILE A 14 -10.56 -2.01 -9.90
N GLY A 15 -11.26 -2.68 -10.81
CA GLY A 15 -11.96 -2.06 -11.93
C GLY A 15 -13.46 -1.98 -11.68
N LEU A 16 -14.07 -0.81 -11.90
CA LEU A 16 -15.52 -0.64 -11.82
C LEU A 16 -16.25 -1.35 -12.97
N ASN A 17 -17.46 -1.84 -12.70
CA ASN A 17 -18.32 -2.42 -13.70
C ASN A 17 -19.09 -1.35 -14.49
N LEU A 18 -18.35 -0.53 -15.24
CA LEU A 18 -18.90 0.60 -15.99
C LEU A 18 -19.97 0.18 -17.02
N LYS A 19 -19.89 -1.06 -17.54
CA LYS A 19 -20.89 -1.62 -18.46
C LYS A 19 -22.29 -1.77 -17.84
N LYS A 20 -22.38 -1.85 -16.52
CA LYS A 20 -23.65 -1.88 -15.77
C LYS A 20 -24.09 -0.50 -15.29
N GLY A 21 -23.40 0.57 -15.69
CA GLY A 21 -23.70 1.94 -15.27
C GLY A 21 -23.30 2.27 -13.84
N VAL A 22 -22.46 1.44 -13.21
CA VAL A 22 -21.96 1.67 -11.84
C VAL A 22 -21.09 2.92 -11.81
N THR A 23 -21.40 3.85 -10.92
CA THR A 23 -20.59 5.03 -10.66
C THR A 23 -19.60 4.80 -9.53
N ALA A 24 -18.57 5.66 -9.45
CA ALA A 24 -17.67 5.72 -8.31
C ALA A 24 -18.45 5.90 -6.99
N GLY A 25 -19.46 6.77 -6.98
CA GLY A 25 -20.30 7.02 -5.80
C GLY A 25 -21.01 5.77 -5.30
N ASP A 26 -21.63 5.01 -6.21
CA ASP A 26 -22.35 3.77 -5.87
C ASP A 26 -21.42 2.75 -5.24
N PHE A 27 -20.25 2.53 -5.86
CA PHE A 27 -19.27 1.57 -5.37
C PHE A 27 -18.69 1.98 -4.02
N GLU A 28 -18.30 3.24 -3.87
CA GLU A 28 -17.72 3.74 -2.63
C GLU A 28 -18.72 3.73 -1.46
N GLN A 29 -19.99 4.05 -1.73
CA GLN A 29 -21.04 3.95 -0.72
C GLN A 29 -21.22 2.50 -0.27
N PHE A 30 -21.35 1.56 -1.22
CA PHE A 30 -21.42 0.14 -0.90
C PHE A 30 -20.21 -0.32 -0.10
N ALA A 31 -18.99 0.05 -0.51
CA ALA A 31 -17.76 -0.34 0.16
C ALA A 31 -17.72 0.14 1.62
N ARG A 32 -18.14 1.39 1.89
CA ARG A 32 -18.16 1.99 3.23
C ARG A 32 -19.24 1.41 4.15
N GLU A 33 -20.43 1.14 3.61
CA GLU A 33 -21.57 0.71 4.44
C GLU A 33 -21.65 -0.79 4.63
N ARG A 34 -21.30 -1.57 3.59
CA ARG A 34 -21.49 -3.02 3.55
C ARG A 34 -20.18 -3.76 3.29
N GLY A 35 -19.33 -3.23 2.41
CA GLY A 35 -18.03 -3.84 2.08
C GLY A 35 -17.14 -4.01 3.31
N VAL A 36 -17.13 -3.05 4.25
CA VAL A 36 -16.39 -3.12 5.52
C VAL A 36 -16.74 -4.33 6.40
N GLN A 37 -17.86 -5.00 6.15
CA GLN A 37 -18.28 -6.22 6.88
C GLN A 37 -17.62 -7.49 6.32
N ILE A 38 -16.92 -7.40 5.17
CA ILE A 38 -16.12 -8.50 4.63
C ILE A 38 -14.89 -8.66 5.54
N PRO A 39 -14.70 -9.81 6.21
CA PRO A 39 -13.56 -10.01 7.08
C PRO A 39 -12.26 -10.13 6.27
N ALA A 40 -11.14 -9.82 6.91
CA ALA A 40 -9.84 -10.26 6.41
C ALA A 40 -9.54 -11.68 6.93
N TYR A 41 -8.53 -12.33 6.36
CA TYR A 41 -7.98 -13.54 6.99
C TYR A 41 -7.45 -13.23 8.40
N PRO A 42 -7.39 -14.21 9.31
CA PRO A 42 -6.88 -14.02 10.67
C PRO A 42 -5.56 -13.26 10.73
N GLY A 43 -5.56 -12.11 11.41
CA GLY A 43 -4.41 -11.22 11.57
C GLY A 43 -4.09 -10.32 10.37
N TRP A 44 -4.80 -10.47 9.25
CA TRP A 44 -4.63 -9.61 8.08
C TRP A 44 -5.47 -8.35 8.21
N ARG A 45 -5.11 -7.35 7.41
CA ARG A 45 -5.93 -6.17 7.13
C ARG A 45 -6.12 -6.03 5.63
N TRP A 46 -7.23 -5.42 5.25
CA TRP A 46 -7.48 -4.95 3.90
C TRP A 46 -7.94 -3.50 3.92
N THR A 47 -7.56 -2.76 2.90
CA THR A 47 -7.94 -1.37 2.70
C THR A 47 -8.25 -1.16 1.22
N LEU A 48 -9.41 -0.59 0.93
CA LEU A 48 -9.74 -0.08 -0.39
C LEU A 48 -9.23 1.36 -0.49
N LEU A 49 -8.40 1.58 -1.49
CA LEU A 49 -7.69 2.81 -1.77
C LEU A 49 -8.23 3.41 -3.08
N LYS A 50 -8.46 4.73 -3.11
CA LYS A 50 -8.83 5.48 -4.32
C LYS A 50 -7.71 6.42 -4.70
N GLY A 51 -7.26 6.36 -5.95
CA GLY A 51 -6.19 7.21 -6.46
C GLY A 51 -6.58 8.68 -6.37
N LEU A 52 -5.76 9.44 -5.65
CA LEU A 52 -5.93 10.86 -5.40
C LEU A 52 -5.19 11.71 -6.44
N ARG A 53 -3.98 11.27 -6.82
CA ARG A 53 -3.11 11.94 -7.79
C ARG A 53 -2.00 10.99 -8.27
N GLY A 54 -1.38 11.31 -9.39
CA GLY A 54 -0.40 10.46 -10.05
C GLY A 54 -1.04 9.65 -11.17
N GLU A 55 -0.44 8.53 -11.55
CA GLU A 55 -0.84 7.78 -12.75
C GLU A 55 -2.25 7.19 -12.70
N ARG A 56 -2.71 6.86 -11.49
CA ARG A 56 -3.96 6.12 -11.28
C ARG A 56 -5.01 6.94 -10.56
N GLU A 57 -5.04 8.24 -10.82
CA GLU A 57 -6.07 9.15 -10.29
C GLU A 57 -7.48 8.61 -10.61
N ASN A 58 -8.36 8.60 -9.61
CA ASN A 58 -9.72 8.05 -9.66
C ASN A 58 -9.85 6.55 -9.92
N GLU A 59 -8.74 5.80 -9.94
CA GLU A 59 -8.77 4.34 -9.99
C GLU A 59 -8.67 3.73 -8.58
N TYR A 60 -8.99 2.43 -8.45
CA TYR A 60 -9.06 1.77 -7.15
C TYR A 60 -8.00 0.68 -7.00
N LEU A 61 -7.50 0.54 -5.78
CA LEU A 61 -6.53 -0.47 -5.37
C LEU A 61 -7.01 -1.13 -4.08
N MET A 62 -7.03 -2.46 -4.03
CA MET A 62 -7.16 -3.17 -2.76
C MET A 62 -5.76 -3.48 -2.25
N LEU A 63 -5.45 -3.02 -1.03
CA LEU A 63 -4.25 -3.35 -0.30
C LEU A 63 -4.59 -4.37 0.79
N TYR A 64 -3.91 -5.51 0.79
CA TYR A 64 -3.85 -6.43 1.92
C TYR A 64 -2.51 -6.31 2.64
N GLU A 65 -2.55 -6.40 3.96
CA GLU A 65 -1.39 -6.49 4.84
C GLU A 65 -1.51 -7.79 5.63
N ALA A 66 -0.56 -8.70 5.46
CA ALA A 66 -0.42 -9.91 6.25
C ALA A 66 0.74 -9.75 7.25
N PRO A 67 0.68 -10.36 8.45
CA PRO A 67 1.72 -10.20 9.46
C PRO A 67 3.11 -10.64 8.99
N ASP A 68 3.16 -11.70 8.19
CA ASP A 68 4.39 -12.26 7.65
C ASP A 68 4.13 -13.17 6.45
N ALA A 69 5.21 -13.63 5.81
CA ALA A 69 5.14 -14.49 4.64
C ALA A 69 4.54 -15.88 4.93
N GLN A 70 4.69 -16.42 6.14
CA GLN A 70 4.13 -17.71 6.51
C GLN A 70 2.60 -17.59 6.64
N GLN A 71 2.12 -16.54 7.32
CA GLN A 71 0.70 -16.22 7.43
C GLN A 71 0.10 -15.84 6.08
N TYR A 72 0.86 -15.20 5.19
CA TYR A 72 0.43 -14.93 3.81
C TYR A 72 0.18 -16.23 3.04
N ALA A 73 1.18 -17.12 3.04
CA ALA A 73 1.19 -18.36 2.28
C ALA A 73 0.14 -19.39 2.72
N ARG A 74 -0.41 -19.24 3.93
CA ARG A 74 -1.56 -20.04 4.38
C ARG A 74 -2.79 -19.87 3.50
N TYR A 75 -3.02 -18.66 2.99
CA TYR A 75 -4.27 -18.31 2.31
C TYR A 75 -4.11 -18.06 0.81
N VAL A 76 -2.93 -17.61 0.37
CA VAL A 76 -2.68 -17.26 -1.03
C VAL A 76 -1.39 -17.94 -1.51
N THR A 77 -1.46 -18.59 -2.66
CA THR A 77 -0.27 -19.19 -3.29
C THR A 77 0.60 -18.12 -3.94
N ALA A 78 1.84 -18.47 -4.30
CA ALA A 78 2.73 -17.56 -5.04
C ALA A 78 2.14 -17.05 -6.38
N SER A 79 1.18 -17.79 -6.95
CA SER A 79 0.48 -17.41 -8.19
C SER A 79 -0.77 -16.54 -7.96
N GLY A 80 -1.12 -16.24 -6.71
CA GLY A 80 -2.30 -15.45 -6.36
C GLY A 80 -3.60 -16.27 -6.18
N GLU A 81 -3.53 -17.59 -6.35
CA GLU A 81 -4.68 -18.48 -6.13
C GLU A 81 -4.98 -18.69 -4.65
N GLN A 82 -6.25 -18.92 -4.32
CA GLN A 82 -6.66 -19.31 -2.97
C GLN A 82 -6.17 -20.73 -2.65
N THR A 83 -5.59 -20.90 -1.46
CA THR A 83 -5.27 -22.22 -0.91
C THR A 83 -6.54 -22.95 -0.45
N ALA A 84 -6.41 -24.24 -0.08
CA ALA A 84 -7.49 -24.98 0.55
C ALA A 84 -7.95 -24.34 1.89
N GLU A 85 -7.02 -23.78 2.66
CA GLU A 85 -7.34 -23.11 3.93
C GLU A 85 -8.12 -21.81 3.69
N ALA A 86 -7.78 -21.03 2.66
CA ALA A 86 -8.60 -19.88 2.23
C ALA A 86 -10.01 -20.28 1.80
N GLN A 87 -10.14 -21.34 1.00
CA GLN A 87 -11.44 -21.84 0.58
C GLN A 87 -12.29 -22.27 1.79
N GLN A 88 -11.68 -22.97 2.75
CA GLN A 88 -12.36 -23.36 3.99
C GLN A 88 -12.77 -22.14 4.83
N PHE A 89 -11.89 -21.15 4.96
CA PHE A 89 -12.21 -19.90 5.66
C PHE A 89 -13.45 -19.25 5.06
N TRP A 90 -13.52 -19.09 3.74
CA TRP A 90 -14.68 -18.48 3.10
C TRP A 90 -15.96 -19.32 3.21
N GLN A 91 -15.86 -20.65 3.13
CA GLN A 91 -17.00 -21.54 3.35
C GLN A 91 -17.60 -21.40 4.76
N GLN A 92 -16.76 -21.09 5.76
CA GLN A 92 -17.20 -20.81 7.13
C GLN A 92 -17.81 -19.40 7.30
N HIS A 93 -17.66 -18.52 6.30
CA HIS A 93 -18.19 -17.15 6.29
C HIS A 93 -19.16 -16.92 5.13
N PRO A 94 -20.31 -17.62 5.07
CA PRO A 94 -21.24 -17.51 3.94
C PRO A 94 -21.83 -16.11 3.75
N GLN A 95 -21.96 -15.33 4.83
CA GLN A 95 -22.39 -13.93 4.74
C GLN A 95 -21.35 -13.07 4.01
N ALA A 96 -20.06 -13.31 4.22
CA ALA A 96 -18.99 -12.64 3.49
C ALA A 96 -18.99 -13.01 2.01
N LEU A 97 -19.22 -14.28 1.68
CA LEU A 97 -19.38 -14.71 0.28
C LEU A 97 -20.53 -14.00 -0.43
N ALA A 98 -21.65 -13.77 0.26
CA ALA A 98 -22.77 -13.00 -0.29
C ALA A 98 -22.39 -11.53 -0.53
N LEU A 99 -21.68 -10.90 0.42
CA LEU A 99 -21.16 -9.53 0.26
C LEU A 99 -20.13 -9.43 -0.87
N ILE A 100 -19.25 -10.42 -1.04
CA ILE A 100 -18.29 -10.47 -2.15
C ILE A 100 -19.04 -10.63 -3.49
N ALA A 101 -20.08 -11.46 -3.55
CA ALA A 101 -20.90 -11.58 -4.74
C ALA A 101 -21.60 -10.26 -5.10
N GLU A 102 -22.08 -9.52 -4.10
CA GLU A 102 -22.64 -8.18 -4.27
C GLU A 102 -21.58 -7.16 -4.71
N TRP A 103 -20.39 -7.16 -4.09
CA TRP A 103 -19.25 -6.34 -4.51
C TRP A 103 -18.95 -6.53 -6.00
N LYS A 104 -18.95 -7.77 -6.46
CA LYS A 104 -18.71 -8.14 -7.88
C LYS A 104 -19.77 -7.60 -8.85
N THR A 105 -20.90 -7.09 -8.35
CA THR A 105 -21.84 -6.34 -9.18
C THR A 105 -21.38 -4.91 -9.46
N PHE A 106 -20.63 -4.30 -8.52
CA PHE A 106 -20.09 -2.95 -8.59
C PHE A 106 -18.69 -2.88 -9.22
N ALA A 107 -17.78 -3.77 -8.82
CA ALA A 107 -16.38 -3.73 -9.23
C ALA A 107 -15.75 -5.13 -9.21
N THR A 108 -14.54 -5.30 -9.76
CA THR A 108 -13.77 -6.52 -9.54
C THR A 108 -13.43 -6.68 -8.05
N PHE A 109 -13.22 -7.91 -7.61
CA PHE A 109 -12.75 -8.21 -6.26
C PHE A 109 -11.29 -8.63 -6.30
N ALA A 110 -10.59 -8.54 -5.18
CA ALA A 110 -9.15 -8.81 -5.08
C ALA A 110 -8.81 -10.31 -5.10
N GLU A 111 -9.12 -10.93 -6.23
CA GLU A 111 -8.85 -12.32 -6.59
C GLU A 111 -8.49 -12.38 -8.08
N LEU A 112 -7.89 -13.46 -8.54
CA LEU A 112 -7.68 -13.66 -9.98
C LEU A 112 -9.02 -13.58 -10.75
N PRO A 113 -9.06 -12.97 -11.94
CA PRO A 113 -7.91 -12.57 -12.77
C PRO A 113 -7.45 -11.12 -12.58
N THR A 114 -7.70 -10.48 -11.42
CA THR A 114 -7.17 -9.13 -11.18
C THR A 114 -5.64 -9.09 -11.26
N ILE A 115 -5.13 -7.99 -11.82
CA ILE A 115 -3.69 -7.70 -11.82
C ILE A 115 -3.29 -7.47 -10.36
N PHE A 116 -2.26 -8.18 -9.90
CA PHE A 116 -1.82 -8.12 -8.51
C PHE A 116 -0.30 -8.08 -8.40
N THR A 117 0.19 -7.66 -7.24
CA THR A 117 1.60 -7.80 -6.86
C THR A 117 1.69 -8.06 -5.38
N THR A 118 2.55 -9.01 -4.99
CA THR A 118 2.92 -9.23 -3.60
C THR A 118 4.27 -8.62 -3.33
N TYR A 119 4.42 -7.97 -2.19
CA TYR A 119 5.62 -7.30 -1.75
C TYR A 119 6.05 -7.81 -0.38
N SER A 120 7.34 -8.07 -0.23
CA SER A 120 7.97 -8.22 1.09
C SER A 120 8.60 -6.91 1.52
N LEU A 121 8.57 -6.63 2.82
CA LEU A 121 9.34 -5.54 3.41
C LEU A 121 10.85 -5.82 3.30
N VAL A 122 11.60 -4.85 2.76
CA VAL A 122 13.07 -4.84 2.77
C VAL A 122 13.57 -4.07 3.97
N ALA A 123 12.99 -2.89 4.21
CA ALA A 123 13.30 -2.04 5.34
C ALA A 123 12.12 -1.12 5.66
N GLU A 124 12.03 -0.71 6.91
CA GLU A 124 11.05 0.25 7.41
C GLU A 124 11.79 1.23 8.32
N ASN A 125 11.37 2.49 8.31
CA ASN A 125 11.86 3.45 9.28
C ASN A 125 11.17 3.24 10.64
N THR A 126 11.96 2.86 11.65
CA THR A 126 11.45 2.61 13.00
C THR A 126 11.21 3.87 13.83
N HIS A 127 11.54 5.05 13.32
CA HIS A 127 11.37 6.33 14.02
C HIS A 127 10.12 7.11 13.57
N SER A 128 9.25 6.50 12.77
CA SER A 128 8.00 7.11 12.34
C SER A 128 7.14 7.57 13.52
N SER A 129 6.58 8.77 13.42
CA SER A 129 5.60 9.29 14.38
C SER A 129 4.15 8.98 13.99
N LEU A 130 3.92 8.18 12.94
CA LEU A 130 2.59 7.75 12.54
C LEU A 130 2.01 6.83 13.62
N PRO A 131 0.82 7.11 14.17
CA PRO A 131 0.21 6.23 15.17
C PRO A 131 -0.02 4.81 14.62
N ASP A 132 0.07 3.78 15.45
CA ASP A 132 -0.31 2.43 15.03
C ASP A 132 -1.81 2.34 14.73
N GLY A 133 -2.19 1.51 13.76
CA GLY A 133 -3.60 1.27 13.44
C GLY A 133 -3.85 1.00 11.96
N PRO A 134 -5.12 0.79 11.57
CA PRO A 134 -5.50 0.55 10.19
C PRO A 134 -5.43 1.84 9.35
N ASN A 135 -5.25 1.68 8.04
CA ASN A 135 -5.33 2.79 7.08
C ASN A 135 -6.74 3.40 6.98
N TYR A 136 -7.78 2.63 7.31
CA TYR A 136 -9.16 3.11 7.37
C TYR A 136 -9.86 2.61 8.65
N GLN A 137 -10.54 3.51 9.36
CA GLN A 137 -11.43 3.16 10.47
C GLN A 137 -12.55 4.18 10.62
N ALA A 138 -13.79 3.72 10.47
CA ALA A 138 -14.98 4.50 10.78
C ALA A 138 -15.65 3.94 12.04
N LYS A 139 -15.74 4.76 13.09
CA LYS A 139 -16.42 4.42 14.35
C LYS A 139 -17.44 5.50 14.69
N ALA A 140 -18.62 5.09 15.17
CA ALA A 140 -19.67 6.03 15.54
C ALA A 140 -19.18 7.01 16.62
N GLY A 141 -19.33 8.32 16.38
CA GLY A 141 -18.93 9.37 17.31
C GLY A 141 -17.43 9.68 17.36
N GLN A 142 -16.62 9.08 16.49
CA GLN A 142 -15.19 9.38 16.34
C GLN A 142 -14.90 9.93 14.95
N GLU A 143 -13.83 10.72 14.83
CA GLU A 143 -13.32 11.12 13.52
C GLU A 143 -12.87 9.88 12.73
N THR A 144 -13.20 9.85 11.44
CA THR A 144 -12.80 8.72 10.58
C THR A 144 -11.31 8.78 10.34
N VAL A 145 -10.62 7.67 10.61
CA VAL A 145 -9.24 7.49 10.17
C VAL A 145 -9.28 7.14 8.69
N ALA A 146 -8.63 7.96 7.87
CA ALA A 146 -8.48 7.75 6.43
C ALA A 146 -7.09 8.21 6.01
N ARG A 147 -6.12 7.28 6.07
CA ARG A 147 -4.75 7.54 5.67
C ARG A 147 -4.62 7.72 4.17
N VAL A 148 -3.59 8.44 3.77
CA VAL A 148 -3.09 8.38 2.40
C VAL A 148 -2.02 7.31 2.32
N VAL A 149 -2.09 6.45 1.32
CA VAL A 149 -1.07 5.44 1.03
C VAL A 149 -0.47 5.75 -0.33
N GLY A 150 0.82 6.08 -0.38
CA GLY A 150 1.56 6.36 -1.61
C GLY A 150 2.33 5.14 -2.07
N PHE A 151 2.29 4.82 -3.37
CA PHE A 151 3.16 3.81 -3.98
C PHE A 151 4.03 4.47 -5.05
N HIS A 152 5.34 4.45 -4.85
CA HIS A 152 6.31 5.02 -5.78
C HIS A 152 7.20 3.88 -6.28
N ASN A 153 7.08 3.52 -7.56
CA ASN A 153 7.90 2.44 -8.10
C ASN A 153 9.36 2.89 -8.24
N LEU A 154 10.27 1.95 -8.14
CA LEU A 154 11.71 2.17 -8.23
C LEU A 154 12.32 1.23 -9.26
N ALA A 155 13.29 1.75 -10.01
CA ALA A 155 14.09 0.97 -10.93
C ALA A 155 15.56 1.11 -10.57
N LEU A 156 16.25 -0.03 -10.43
CA LEU A 156 17.69 -0.05 -10.20
C LEU A 156 18.44 0.56 -11.39
N ARG A 157 19.55 1.25 -11.12
CA ARG A 157 20.44 1.73 -12.18
C ARG A 157 21.10 0.55 -12.89
N ALA A 158 21.54 0.78 -14.12
CA ALA A 158 22.24 -0.23 -14.91
C ALA A 158 23.46 -0.77 -14.14
N GLY A 159 23.56 -2.11 -14.03
CA GLY A 159 24.66 -2.79 -13.35
C GLY A 159 24.53 -2.92 -11.83
N VAL A 160 23.51 -2.31 -11.22
CA VAL A 160 23.27 -2.45 -9.77
C VAL A 160 22.55 -3.77 -9.50
N LEU A 161 23.16 -4.61 -8.65
CA LEU A 161 22.57 -5.87 -8.24
C LEU A 161 21.51 -5.65 -7.13
N PRO A 162 20.39 -6.41 -7.14
CA PRO A 162 19.38 -6.38 -6.09
C PRO A 162 19.95 -6.42 -4.66
N GLN A 163 20.91 -7.33 -4.41
CA GLN A 163 21.52 -7.50 -3.09
C GLN A 163 22.35 -6.30 -2.66
N THR A 164 22.99 -5.60 -3.61
CA THR A 164 23.74 -4.37 -3.33
C THR A 164 22.79 -3.25 -2.90
N PHE A 165 21.68 -3.09 -3.62
CA PHE A 165 20.66 -2.09 -3.28
C PHE A 165 19.98 -2.40 -1.94
N GLU A 166 19.52 -3.64 -1.75
CA GLU A 166 18.88 -4.07 -0.50
C GLU A 166 19.81 -3.87 0.70
N LYS A 167 21.08 -4.28 0.59
CA LYS A 167 22.07 -4.08 1.66
C LYS A 167 22.27 -2.60 1.98
N PHE A 168 22.40 -1.75 0.94
CA PHE A 168 22.51 -0.31 1.15
C PHE A 168 21.30 0.23 1.92
N ILE A 169 20.09 -0.13 1.51
CA ILE A 169 18.86 0.34 2.17
C ILE A 169 18.80 -0.16 3.62
N THR A 170 19.00 -1.45 3.88
CA THR A 170 18.92 -2.00 5.24
C THR A 170 19.97 -1.41 6.17
N ASP A 171 21.18 -1.17 5.66
CA ASP A 171 22.26 -0.60 6.46
C ASP A 171 22.06 0.89 6.74
N ASN A 172 21.30 1.62 5.90
CA ASN A 172 21.19 3.09 5.96
C ASN A 172 19.78 3.62 6.26
N ILE A 173 18.76 2.77 6.39
CA ILE A 173 17.37 3.22 6.60
C ILE A 173 17.22 4.10 7.85
N HIS A 174 18.04 3.87 8.87
CA HIS A 174 18.09 4.65 10.10
C HIS A 174 18.51 6.12 9.90
N ARG A 175 19.04 6.48 8.73
CA ARG A 175 19.42 7.86 8.35
C ARG A 175 18.25 8.64 7.73
N VAL A 176 17.15 7.95 7.43
CA VAL A 176 15.93 8.58 6.92
C VAL A 176 15.12 9.09 8.10
N GLU A 177 14.69 10.35 8.02
CA GLU A 177 13.74 10.94 8.94
C GLU A 177 12.41 11.10 8.21
N ASP A 178 11.37 10.46 8.72
CA ASP A 178 10.03 10.55 8.13
C ASP A 178 9.41 11.91 8.50
N TYR A 179 8.64 12.49 7.58
CA TYR A 179 7.82 13.64 7.94
C TYR A 179 6.88 13.28 9.11
N PRO A 180 6.59 14.21 10.03
CA PRO A 180 5.64 13.97 11.11
C PRO A 180 4.30 13.40 10.61
N GLY A 181 3.93 12.23 11.13
CA GLY A 181 2.73 11.48 10.75
C GLY A 181 2.87 10.67 9.46
N TRP A 182 4.10 10.41 9.00
CA TRP A 182 4.38 9.58 7.83
C TRP A 182 5.18 8.35 8.25
N LYS A 183 5.04 7.26 7.50
CA LYS A 183 5.79 6.03 7.68
C LYS A 183 6.32 5.52 6.35
N PHE A 184 7.64 5.36 6.27
CA PHE A 184 8.32 4.86 5.08
C PHE A 184 8.50 3.34 5.11
N HIS A 185 8.19 2.69 4.00
CA HIS A 185 8.49 1.28 3.74
C HIS A 185 9.23 1.11 2.41
N MET A 186 10.36 0.43 2.41
CA MET A 186 10.98 -0.11 1.20
C MET A 186 10.45 -1.51 0.94
N LEU A 187 9.87 -1.72 -0.24
CA LEU A 187 9.23 -2.97 -0.63
C LEU A 187 9.94 -3.60 -1.82
N LYS A 188 9.97 -4.94 -1.85
CA LYS A 188 10.41 -5.75 -3.00
C LYS A 188 9.30 -6.67 -3.47
N GLY A 189 9.01 -6.65 -4.77
CA GLY A 189 8.04 -7.51 -5.42
C GLY A 189 8.48 -8.97 -5.39
N GLN A 190 7.64 -9.83 -4.81
CA GLN A 190 7.85 -11.27 -4.65
C GLN A 190 6.95 -12.12 -5.57
N GLY A 191 5.99 -11.50 -6.25
CA GLY A 191 5.04 -12.21 -7.10
C GLY A 191 4.11 -11.28 -7.86
N GLY A 192 3.37 -11.87 -8.80
CA GLY A 192 2.44 -11.14 -9.67
C GLY A 192 3.16 -10.27 -10.72
N ASN A 193 2.52 -9.16 -11.07
CA ASN A 193 2.89 -8.34 -12.24
C ASN A 193 4.17 -7.52 -12.07
N ARG A 194 4.67 -7.32 -10.85
CA ARG A 194 5.88 -6.54 -10.56
C ARG A 194 6.92 -7.36 -9.79
N LEU A 195 7.02 -8.65 -10.10
CA LEU A 195 8.07 -9.52 -9.58
C LEU A 195 9.47 -8.88 -9.77
N ASP A 196 10.28 -8.91 -8.72
CA ASP A 196 11.63 -8.34 -8.65
C ASP A 196 11.74 -6.81 -8.83
N GLN A 197 10.62 -6.09 -8.89
CA GLN A 197 10.62 -4.62 -8.85
C GLN A 197 10.57 -4.11 -7.41
N TYR A 198 11.00 -2.87 -7.19
CA TYR A 198 10.97 -2.23 -5.88
C TYR A 198 9.93 -1.12 -5.86
N ALA A 199 9.40 -0.83 -4.68
CA ALA A 199 8.54 0.31 -4.45
C ALA A 199 8.84 0.94 -3.10
N VAL A 200 8.69 2.26 -3.00
CA VAL A 200 8.45 2.92 -1.72
C VAL A 200 6.95 2.90 -1.48
N MET A 201 6.54 2.42 -0.31
CA MET A 201 5.19 2.63 0.21
C MET A 201 5.25 3.63 1.34
N LEU A 202 4.48 4.72 1.22
CA LEU A 202 4.31 5.72 2.26
C LEU A 202 2.94 5.53 2.89
N GLU A 203 2.87 5.41 4.21
CA GLU A 203 1.62 5.62 4.93
C GLU A 203 1.63 7.02 5.54
N ILE A 204 0.57 7.78 5.34
CA ILE A 204 0.49 9.19 5.71
C ILE A 204 -0.82 9.38 6.48
N GLU A 205 -0.72 9.99 7.66
CA GLU A 205 -1.82 10.10 8.62
C GLU A 205 -3.13 10.59 8.00
N SER A 206 -3.06 11.57 7.09
CA SER A 206 -4.23 12.14 6.43
C SER A 206 -3.86 12.91 5.17
N LEU A 207 -4.88 13.26 4.38
CA LEU A 207 -4.74 14.19 3.26
C LEU A 207 -4.21 15.57 3.70
N ALA A 208 -4.58 16.04 4.90
CA ALA A 208 -4.08 17.29 5.44
C ALA A 208 -2.57 17.21 5.75
N SER A 209 -2.10 16.08 6.30
CA SER A 209 -0.67 15.82 6.51
C SER A 209 0.10 15.80 5.19
N LEU A 210 -0.43 15.12 4.16
CA LEU A 210 0.16 15.14 2.83
C LEU A 210 0.30 16.57 2.29
N ASN A 211 -0.79 17.33 2.29
CA ASN A 211 -0.82 18.67 1.71
C ASN A 211 0.00 19.70 2.49
N ALA A 212 0.26 19.46 3.79
CA ALA A 212 1.12 20.33 4.59
C ALA A 212 2.60 20.29 4.14
N PHE A 213 3.05 19.19 3.52
CA PHE A 213 4.42 19.04 3.01
C PHE A 213 4.47 19.10 1.48
N HIS A 214 3.56 18.40 0.81
CA HIS A 214 3.51 18.26 -0.64
C HIS A 214 2.08 18.40 -1.18
N PRO A 215 1.57 19.62 -1.39
CA PRO A 215 0.21 19.87 -1.89
C PRO A 215 0.01 19.48 -3.37
N GLY A 216 1.10 19.33 -4.13
CA GLY A 216 1.09 18.89 -5.52
C GLY A 216 2.36 18.12 -5.87
N LEU A 217 2.38 17.50 -7.05
CA LEU A 217 3.57 16.85 -7.58
C LEU A 217 4.70 17.88 -7.70
N ASP A 218 5.86 17.57 -7.12
CA ASP A 218 7.05 18.42 -7.11
C ASP A 218 6.84 19.82 -6.49
N VAL A 219 5.77 20.01 -5.72
CA VAL A 219 5.53 21.24 -4.95
C VAL A 219 5.90 20.99 -3.50
N SER A 220 7.00 21.60 -3.04
CA SER A 220 7.40 21.60 -1.63
C SER A 220 6.91 22.86 -0.93
N THR A 221 6.34 22.70 0.26
CA THR A 221 6.00 23.84 1.13
C THR A 221 7.23 24.35 1.88
N GLU A 222 7.14 25.53 2.49
CA GLU A 222 8.16 26.01 3.43
C GLU A 222 8.40 25.02 4.58
N LYS A 223 7.35 24.30 5.01
CA LYS A 223 7.44 23.26 6.03
C LYS A 223 8.30 22.08 5.55
N SER A 224 8.12 21.64 4.30
CA SER A 224 8.97 20.61 3.69
C SER A 224 10.42 21.09 3.58
N LEU A 225 10.66 22.30 3.09
CA LEU A 225 12.01 22.87 2.97
C LEU A 225 12.71 23.01 4.33
N ALA A 226 11.99 23.46 5.37
CA ALA A 226 12.52 23.56 6.72
C ALA A 226 12.85 22.18 7.31
N PHE A 227 12.01 21.19 7.08
CA PHE A 227 12.27 19.81 7.51
C PHE A 227 13.52 19.25 6.82
N VAL A 228 13.64 19.42 5.50
CA VAL A 228 14.83 19.00 4.73
C VAL A 228 16.09 19.70 5.24
N ALA A 229 16.02 21.01 5.51
CA ALA A 229 17.14 21.78 6.06
C ALA A 229 17.59 21.26 7.44
N ALA A 230 16.65 20.76 8.27
CA ALA A 230 16.95 20.19 9.58
C ALA A 230 17.53 18.76 9.52
N HIS A 231 17.26 18.02 8.45
CA HIS A 231 17.62 16.59 8.32
C HIS A 231 18.56 16.34 7.13
N GLN A 232 19.69 17.05 7.09
CA GLN A 232 20.67 16.96 6.01
C GLN A 232 21.29 15.57 5.80
N ASP A 233 21.27 14.70 6.81
CA ASP A 233 21.76 13.33 6.61
C ASP A 233 20.82 12.47 5.77
N THR A 234 19.50 12.70 5.88
CA THR A 234 18.50 12.08 5.01
C THR A 234 18.72 12.48 3.55
N GLU A 235 19.01 13.76 3.28
CA GLU A 235 19.32 14.20 1.91
C GLU A 235 20.58 13.54 1.33
N ARG A 236 21.64 13.42 2.14
CA ARG A 236 22.85 12.70 1.72
C ARG A 236 22.55 11.22 1.42
N MET A 237 21.74 10.57 2.26
CA MET A 237 21.30 9.20 2.01
C MET A 237 20.51 9.10 0.70
N TYR A 238 19.61 10.05 0.42
CA TYR A 238 18.88 10.10 -0.85
C TYR A 238 19.79 10.35 -2.06
N ASP A 239 20.84 11.17 -1.94
CA ASP A 239 21.85 11.34 -2.99
C ASP A 239 22.62 10.05 -3.26
N GLU A 240 23.06 9.35 -2.21
CA GLU A 240 23.70 8.04 -2.31
C GLU A 240 22.75 7.01 -2.94
N TRP A 241 21.49 6.96 -2.50
CA TRP A 241 20.45 6.12 -3.10
C TRP A 241 20.33 6.38 -4.60
N ARG A 242 20.24 7.63 -5.04
CA ARG A 242 20.04 8.01 -6.47
C ARG A 242 21.10 7.42 -7.41
N THR A 243 22.28 7.06 -6.87
CA THR A 243 23.35 6.35 -7.60
C THR A 243 23.05 4.86 -7.82
N LEU A 244 22.22 4.25 -6.97
CA LEU A 244 21.86 2.83 -6.98
C LEU A 244 20.51 2.56 -7.66
N ALA A 245 19.53 3.42 -7.41
CA ALA A 245 18.20 3.29 -7.98
C ALA A 245 17.63 4.67 -8.33
N SER A 246 16.78 4.70 -9.35
CA SER A 246 15.92 5.84 -9.62
C SER A 246 14.64 5.73 -8.80
N PHE A 247 14.14 6.86 -8.29
CA PHE A 247 12.70 7.04 -8.18
C PHE A 247 12.17 6.89 -9.61
N SER A 248 11.47 5.79 -9.91
CA SER A 248 11.43 5.28 -11.28
C SER A 248 10.91 6.32 -12.27
N GLY A 249 11.80 6.63 -13.24
CA GLY A 249 11.63 7.41 -14.47
C GLY A 249 10.88 8.72 -14.31
N ALA A 250 11.51 9.89 -14.46
CA ALA A 250 10.73 11.10 -14.70
C ALA A 250 9.96 10.95 -16.03
N PRO A 251 8.63 11.13 -16.04
CA PRO A 251 7.78 11.47 -14.88
C PRO A 251 7.50 10.24 -13.97
N GLN A 252 7.77 10.42 -12.67
CA GLN A 252 7.84 9.32 -11.68
C GLN A 252 6.60 8.42 -11.76
N LEU A 253 6.79 7.09 -11.78
CA LEU A 253 5.66 6.15 -11.71
C LEU A 253 5.17 6.04 -10.26
N TYR A 254 4.30 6.96 -9.87
CA TYR A 254 3.72 7.02 -8.53
C TYR A 254 2.20 7.20 -8.55
N THR A 255 1.56 6.82 -7.46
CA THR A 255 0.20 7.24 -7.15
C THR A 255 0.03 7.33 -5.65
N ASP A 256 -0.52 8.45 -5.19
CA ASP A 256 -1.02 8.59 -3.83
C ASP A 256 -2.50 8.22 -3.82
N TYR A 257 -2.91 7.39 -2.85
CA TYR A 257 -4.29 6.93 -2.73
C TYR A 257 -4.87 7.34 -1.38
N LEU A 258 -6.13 7.76 -1.35
CA LEU A 258 -6.88 7.94 -0.12
C LEU A 258 -7.56 6.62 0.28
N ALA A 259 -7.44 6.22 1.54
CA ALA A 259 -8.19 5.11 2.09
C ALA A 259 -9.68 5.47 2.23
N ILE A 260 -10.55 4.68 1.60
CA ILE A 260 -11.98 4.94 1.55
C ILE A 260 -12.84 3.87 2.22
N ALA A 261 -12.29 2.67 2.44
CA ALA A 261 -12.90 1.58 3.21
C ALA A 261 -11.81 0.61 3.67
N GLY A 262 -12.10 -0.22 4.67
CA GLY A 262 -11.20 -1.27 5.16
C GLY A 262 -11.93 -2.15 6.17
N ASN A 263 -11.41 -3.35 6.45
CA ASN A 263 -11.95 -4.10 7.58
C ASN A 263 -11.57 -3.39 8.88
N ALA A 264 -12.52 -3.36 9.81
CA ALA A 264 -12.14 -3.21 11.21
C ALA A 264 -11.32 -4.46 11.60
N GLY A 265 -10.16 -4.24 12.23
CA GLY A 265 -9.43 -5.30 12.89
C GLY A 265 -10.23 -5.91 14.04
#